data_AF-A0A402CGG5-F1
#
_entry.id   AF-A0A402CGG5-F1
#
_cell.length_a   1.000
_cell.length_b   1.000
_cell.length_c   1.000
_cell.angle_alpha   90.00
_cell.angle_beta   90.00
_cell.angle_gamma   90.00
#
_symmetry.space_group_name_H-M   'P 1'
#
loop_
_entity.id
_entity.type
_entity.pdbx_description
1 polymer ?
#
loop_
_entity_poly.entity_id
_entity_poly.type
_entity_poly.pdbx_seq_one_letter_code
_entity_poly.pdbx_strand_id
1 'polypeptide(L)'
;MLKYGFAELQALAADIKSNEAKLRETHDELKGYVNGLVAQWESGARDNYQAVQAKWDSSHEDLLQVLQTISKVVQDGAIDMQTAEDRNATAWL
;
A
#
# COMPACT_ATOMS: atom_id res chain seq x y z
N MET A 1 -13.99 1.13 25.79
CA MET A 1 -13.62 2.05 24.68
C MET A 1 -12.47 1.52 23.81
N LEU A 2 -11.49 0.77 24.33
CA LEU A 2 -10.31 0.31 23.55
C LEU A 2 -10.58 -0.83 22.54
N LYS A 3 -11.55 -1.73 22.79
CA LYS A 3 -12.01 -2.74 21.80
C LYS A 3 -12.52 -2.12 20.48
N TYR A 4 -13.11 -0.93 20.57
CA TYR A 4 -13.62 -0.20 19.41
C TYR A 4 -12.44 0.28 18.53
N GLY A 5 -11.40 0.84 19.15
CA GLY A 5 -10.17 1.22 18.44
C GLY A 5 -9.44 0.04 17.78
N PHE A 6 -9.46 -1.15 18.39
CA PHE A 6 -8.87 -2.35 17.76
C PHE A 6 -9.58 -2.76 16.46
N ALA A 7 -10.91 -2.74 16.45
CA ALA A 7 -11.69 -3.05 15.25
C ALA A 7 -11.45 -2.00 14.15
N GLU A 8 -11.34 -0.71 14.52
CA GLU A 8 -11.03 0.37 13.59
C GLU A 8 -9.62 0.25 12.99
N LEU A 9 -8.61 -0.14 13.79
CA LEU A 9 -7.25 -0.38 13.30
C LEU A 9 -7.19 -1.57 12.33
N GLN A 10 -7.93 -2.65 12.60
CA GLN A 10 -8.04 -3.76 11.66
C GLN A 10 -8.72 -3.35 10.35
N ALA A 11 -9.80 -2.57 10.44
CA ALA A 11 -10.49 -2.04 9.26
C ALA A 11 -9.55 -1.17 8.43
N LEU A 12 -8.81 -0.25 9.07
CA LEU A 12 -7.82 0.58 8.41
C LEU A 12 -6.72 -0.25 7.71
N ALA A 13 -6.20 -1.28 8.36
CA ALA A 13 -5.20 -2.16 7.76
C ALA A 13 -5.74 -2.90 6.52
N ALA A 14 -6.99 -3.33 6.55
CA ALA A 14 -7.68 -3.95 5.42
C ALA A 14 -7.92 -2.94 4.28
N ASP A 15 -8.33 -1.72 4.61
CA ASP A 15 -8.52 -0.63 3.64
C ASP A 15 -7.21 -0.26 2.94
N ILE A 16 -6.10 -0.20 3.68
CA ILE A 16 -4.77 0.03 3.10
C ILE A 16 -4.43 -1.06 2.07
N LYS A 17 -4.65 -2.34 2.40
CA LYS A 17 -4.39 -3.45 1.45
C LYS A 17 -5.29 -3.37 0.22
N SER A 18 -6.57 -3.03 0.40
CA SER A 18 -7.52 -2.83 -0.70
C SER A 18 -7.09 -1.69 -1.63
N ASN A 19 -6.65 -0.57 -1.06
CA ASN A 19 -6.15 0.57 -1.82
C ASN A 19 -4.80 0.28 -2.49
N GLU A 20 -3.91 -0.50 -1.88
CA GLU A 20 -2.69 -0.99 -2.52
C GLU A 20 -3.00 -1.79 -3.79
N ALA A 21 -3.97 -2.71 -3.73
CA ALA A 21 -4.39 -3.50 -4.89
C ALA A 21 -4.94 -2.61 -6.02
N LYS A 22 -5.79 -1.63 -5.69
CA LYS A 22 -6.32 -0.66 -6.68
C LYS A 22 -5.22 0.20 -7.29
N LEU A 23 -4.23 0.61 -6.49
CA LEU A 23 -3.08 1.38 -6.99
C LEU A 23 -2.27 0.55 -7.98
N ARG A 24 -2.02 -0.73 -7.71
CA ARG A 24 -1.35 -1.64 -8.65
C ARG A 24 -2.14 -1.79 -9.95
N GLU A 25 -3.45 -2.00 -9.86
CA GLU A 25 -4.34 -2.12 -11.02
C GLU A 25 -4.29 -0.86 -11.90
N THR A 26 -4.50 0.32 -11.32
CA THR A 26 -4.45 1.59 -12.07
C THR A 26 -3.06 1.90 -12.64
N HIS A 27 -1.99 1.48 -11.96
CA HIS A 27 -0.63 1.58 -12.48
C HIS A 27 -0.43 0.70 -13.72
N ASP A 28 -0.87 -0.55 -13.67
CA ASP A 28 -0.74 -1.49 -14.78
C ASP A 28 -1.59 -1.07 -15.99
N GLU A 29 -2.81 -0.56 -15.74
CA GLU A 29 -3.66 0.02 -16.78
C GLU A 29 -2.98 1.22 -17.48
N LEU A 30 -2.45 2.16 -16.69
CA LEU A 30 -1.75 3.33 -17.22
C LEU A 30 -0.54 2.91 -18.05
N LYS A 31 0.28 1.98 -17.53
CA LYS A 31 1.44 1.44 -18.23
C LYS A 31 1.05 0.78 -19.55
N GLY A 32 -0.04 0.00 -19.56
CA GLY A 32 -0.59 -0.60 -20.77
C GLY A 32 -0.99 0.44 -21.82
N TYR A 33 -1.74 1.47 -21.41
CA TYR A 33 -2.16 2.55 -22.27
C TYR A 33 -0.97 3.30 -22.89
N VAL A 34 0.00 3.71 -22.07
CA VAL A 34 1.14 4.49 -22.56
C VAL A 34 2.05 3.65 -23.45
N ASN A 35 2.27 2.37 -23.14
CA ASN A 35 3.03 1.47 -24.01
C ASN A 35 2.41 1.34 -25.42
N GLY A 36 1.07 1.38 -25.53
CA GLY A 36 0.38 1.41 -26.81
C GLY A 36 0.66 2.67 -27.63
N LEU A 37 0.79 3.82 -26.96
CA LEU A 37 1.13 5.09 -27.61
C LEU A 37 2.61 5.15 -28.03
N VAL A 38 3.50 4.64 -27.18
CA VAL A 38 4.96 4.61 -27.41
C VAL A 38 5.33 3.78 -28.63
N ALA A 39 4.52 2.76 -28.96
CA ALA A 39 4.68 2.00 -30.21
C ALA A 39 4.57 2.86 -31.48
N GLN A 40 3.95 4.04 -31.39
CA GLN A 40 3.74 4.96 -32.51
C GLN A 40 4.77 6.11 -32.55
N TRP A 41 5.66 6.22 -31.56
CA TRP A 41 6.62 7.32 -31.45
C TRP A 41 7.93 7.03 -32.21
N GLU A 42 8.54 8.09 -32.76
CA GLU A 42 9.90 8.04 -33.33
C GLU A 42 10.93 7.66 -32.25
N SER A 43 12.07 7.08 -32.67
CA SER A 43 13.02 6.40 -31.76
C SER A 43 13.51 7.28 -30.60
N GLY A 44 13.80 8.56 -30.82
CA GLY A 44 14.31 9.46 -29.78
C GLY A 44 13.29 9.77 -28.67
N ALA A 45 11.99 9.73 -28.97
CA ALA A 45 10.93 9.90 -27.97
C ALA A 45 10.73 8.64 -27.12
N ARG A 46 11.05 7.45 -27.66
CA ARG A 46 11.00 6.18 -26.91
C ARG A 46 12.04 6.12 -25.79
N ASP A 47 13.25 6.62 -26.03
CA ASP A 47 14.33 6.55 -25.04
C ASP A 47 14.06 7.47 -23.84
N ASN A 48 13.60 8.71 -24.10
CA ASN A 48 13.19 9.64 -23.05
C ASN A 48 12.02 9.09 -22.24
N TYR A 49 11.06 8.43 -22.89
CA TYR A 49 9.95 7.77 -22.22
C TYR A 49 10.40 6.65 -21.30
N GLN A 50 11.31 5.77 -21.74
CA GLN A 50 11.77 4.65 -20.91
C GLN A 50 12.35 5.12 -19.58
N ALA A 51 13.12 6.22 -19.58
CA ALA A 51 13.65 6.80 -18.35
C ALA A 51 12.55 7.32 -17.42
N VAL A 52 11.53 8.00 -17.97
CA VAL A 52 10.37 8.49 -17.21
C VAL A 52 9.55 7.31 -16.66
N GLN A 53 9.32 6.28 -17.47
CA GLN A 53 8.60 5.07 -17.07
C GLN A 53 9.32 4.35 -15.93
N ALA A 54 10.64 4.18 -16.02
CA ALA A 54 11.42 3.56 -14.95
C ALA A 54 11.34 4.33 -13.64
N LYS A 55 11.41 5.68 -13.70
CA LYS A 55 11.24 6.53 -12.52
C LYS A 55 9.85 6.40 -11.92
N TRP A 56 8.82 6.34 -12.76
CA TRP A 56 7.44 6.17 -12.32
C TRP A 56 7.22 4.80 -11.66
N ASP A 57 7.66 3.72 -12.30
CA ASP A 57 7.59 2.34 -11.77
C ASP A 57 8.28 2.27 -10.39
N SER A 58 9.49 2.85 -10.27
CA SER A 58 10.21 2.90 -8.99
C SER A 58 9.46 3.69 -7.92
N SER A 59 8.91 4.85 -8.27
CA SER A 59 8.16 5.69 -7.30
C SER A 59 6.87 5.00 -6.85
N HIS A 60 6.25 4.23 -7.74
CA HIS A 60 5.07 3.44 -7.42
C HIS A 60 5.42 2.33 -6.42
N GLU A 61 6.44 1.53 -6.67
CA GLU A 61 6.87 0.47 -5.74
C GLU A 61 7.26 1.04 -4.37
N ASP A 62 7.96 2.18 -4.31
CA ASP A 62 8.28 2.87 -3.06
C ASP A 62 7.01 3.24 -2.27
N LEU A 63 5.98 3.78 -2.96
CA LEU A 63 4.69 4.10 -2.34
C LEU A 63 4.03 2.84 -1.76
N LEU A 64 4.01 1.74 -2.50
CA LEU A 64 3.39 0.50 -2.04
C LEU A 64 4.13 -0.08 -0.85
N GLN A 65 5.46 -0.01 -0.84
CA GLN A 65 6.27 -0.47 0.30
C GLN A 65 6.01 0.37 1.57
N VAL A 66 5.82 1.68 1.43
CA VAL A 66 5.41 2.55 2.54
C VAL A 66 4.02 2.14 3.06
N LEU A 67 3.04 1.92 2.18
CA LEU A 67 1.70 1.49 2.56
C LEU A 67 1.70 0.14 3.29
N GLN A 68 2.47 -0.83 2.79
CA GLN A 68 2.65 -2.12 3.46
C GLN A 68 3.27 -1.96 4.85
N THR A 69 4.27 -1.10 4.99
CA THR A 69 4.91 -0.79 6.27
C THR A 69 3.90 -0.21 7.26
N ILE A 70 3.09 0.76 6.82
CA ILE A 70 2.04 1.35 7.66
C ILE A 70 1.01 0.28 8.07
N SER A 71 0.54 -0.54 7.13
CA SER A 71 -0.42 -1.62 7.42
C SER A 71 0.11 -2.61 8.45
N LYS A 72 1.40 -2.95 8.36
CA LYS A 72 2.08 -3.83 9.33
C LYS A 72 2.16 -3.19 10.72
N VAL A 73 2.61 -1.95 10.81
CA VAL A 73 2.72 -1.23 12.10
C VAL A 73 1.35 -1.11 12.77
N VAL A 74 0.30 -0.83 12.00
CA VAL A 74 -1.08 -0.77 12.50
C VAL A 74 -1.54 -2.14 13.03
N GLN A 75 -1.27 -3.23 12.31
CA GLN A 75 -1.61 -4.59 12.76
C GLN A 75 -0.83 -5.00 14.02
N ASP A 76 0.49 -4.77 14.05
CA ASP A 76 1.35 -5.14 15.16
C ASP A 76 0.93 -4.36 16.43
N GLY A 77 0.69 -3.05 16.32
CA GLY A 77 0.20 -2.23 17.43
C GLY A 77 -1.19 -2.64 17.94
N ALA A 78 -2.07 -3.10 17.05
CA ALA A 78 -3.38 -3.62 17.43
C ALA A 78 -3.27 -4.91 18.27
N ILE A 79 -2.37 -5.84 17.89
CA ILE A 79 -2.10 -7.08 18.61
C ILE A 79 -1.48 -6.81 19.99
N ASP A 80 -0.51 -5.90 20.06
CA ASP A 80 0.14 -5.52 21.31
C ASP A 80 -0.86 -4.93 22.31
N MET A 81 -1.75 -4.05 21.84
CA MET A 81 -2.85 -3.50 22.65
C MET A 81 -3.77 -4.60 23.17
N GLN A 82 -4.22 -5.52 22.33
CA GLN A 82 -5.10 -6.61 22.75
C GLN A 82 -4.45 -7.47 23.83
N THR A 83 -3.17 -7.82 23.63
CA THR A 83 -2.41 -8.65 24.57
C THR A 83 -2.22 -7.96 25.92
N ALA A 84 -1.94 -6.65 25.91
CA ALA A 84 -1.80 -5.86 27.14
C ALA A 84 -3.12 -5.79 27.93
N GLU A 85 -4.24 -5.60 27.23
CA GLU A 85 -5.58 -5.59 27.84
C GLU A 85 -5.97 -6.94 28.44
N ASP A 86 -5.73 -8.05 27.72
CA ASP A 86 -6.05 -9.40 28.24
C ASP A 86 -5.24 -9.73 29.51
N ARG A 87 -3.97 -9.30 29.56
CA ARG A 87 -3.12 -9.42 30.76
C ARG A 87 -3.63 -8.56 31.92
N ASN A 88 -4.04 -7.32 31.65
CA ASN A 88 -4.64 -6.48 32.68
C ASN A 88 -5.99 -7.05 33.14
N ALA A 89 -6.86 -7.52 32.25
CA ALA A 89 -8.14 -8.10 32.65
C ALA A 89 -8.00 -9.34 33.53
N THR A 90 -6.97 -10.17 33.27
CA THR A 90 -6.67 -11.36 34.09
C THR A 90 -5.96 -11.02 35.41
N ALA A 91 -5.19 -9.93 35.48
CA ALA A 91 -4.51 -9.51 36.71
C ALA A 91 -5.46 -8.91 37.77
N TRP A 92 -6.69 -8.56 37.40
CA TRP A 92 -7.69 -7.94 38.29
C TRP A 92 -8.81 -8.90 38.70
N LEU A 93 -8.69 -10.19 38.35
CA LEU A 93 -9.52 -11.32 38.80
C LEU A 93 -8.76 -12.17 39.81
#